data_AF-A0A7C8Z0P9-F1
#
_entry.id   AF-A0A7C8Z0P9-F1
#
_cell.length_a   1.000
_cell.length_b   1.000
_cell.length_c   1.000
_cell.angle_alpha   90.00
_cell.angle_beta   90.00
_cell.angle_gamma   90.00
#
_symmetry.space_group_name_H-M   'P 1'
#
loop_
_entity.id
_entity.type
_entity.pdbx_description
1 polymer ?
#
loop_
_entity_poly.entity_id
_entity_poly.type
_entity_poly.pdbx_seq_one_letter_code
_entity_poly.pdbx_strand_id
1 'polypeptide(L)'
;KEIDCLTATVDDILTVKADFSSSISIENTRFCGFAGWFDVHFRGRSEDPAKCEIELTTAPSVQNGTHWGQQVFLLHPPLRATEGDNMDVSFVMNRSKENHRLLEVEFGCKFKQPTGKLLQYFTEKFY
;
A
#
# COMPACT_ATOMS: atom_id res chain seq x y z
N LYS A 1 1.57 6.29 -2.78
CA LYS A 1 1.18 7.70 -3.01
C LYS A 1 2.33 8.56 -2.53
N GLU A 2 2.79 9.50 -3.33
CA GLU A 2 3.79 10.48 -2.92
C GLU A 2 3.11 11.77 -2.47
N ILE A 3 3.66 12.41 -1.45
CA ILE A 3 3.16 13.66 -0.87
C ILE A 3 4.35 14.60 -0.73
N ASP A 4 4.29 15.75 -1.40
CA ASP A 4 5.24 16.83 -1.20
C ASP A 4 4.77 17.73 -0.05
N CYS A 5 5.48 17.68 1.07
CA CYS A 5 5.16 18.46 2.26
C CYS A 5 5.27 19.99 2.07
N LEU A 6 5.82 20.49 0.95
CA LEU A 6 5.82 21.92 0.63
C LEU A 6 4.50 22.41 0.04
N THR A 7 3.77 21.52 -0.64
CA THR A 7 2.60 21.89 -1.47
C THR A 7 1.32 21.15 -1.09
N ALA A 8 1.42 20.06 -0.33
CA ALA A 8 0.29 19.25 0.07
C ALA A 8 -0.74 20.03 0.90
N THR A 9 -2.01 19.79 0.61
CA THR A 9 -3.17 20.38 1.28
C THR A 9 -3.97 19.32 2.04
N VAL A 10 -4.94 19.76 2.85
CA VAL A 10 -5.86 18.83 3.52
C VAL A 10 -6.71 18.07 2.50
N ASP A 11 -7.07 18.71 1.40
CA ASP A 11 -7.93 18.11 0.36
C ASP A 11 -7.21 16.95 -0.36
N ASP A 12 -5.89 17.04 -0.51
CA ASP A 12 -5.07 15.98 -1.13
C ASP A 12 -5.09 14.65 -0.33
N ILE A 13 -5.47 14.71 0.95
CA ILE A 13 -5.49 13.56 1.86
C ILE A 13 -6.91 13.21 2.36
N LEU A 14 -7.95 13.84 1.83
CA LEU A 14 -9.35 13.45 2.12
C LEU A 14 -9.68 12.09 1.52
N THR A 15 -9.23 11.88 0.28
CA THR A 15 -9.35 10.61 -0.43
C THR A 15 -8.05 10.33 -1.17
N VAL A 16 -7.37 9.25 -0.81
CA VAL A 16 -6.18 8.77 -1.52
C VAL A 16 -6.58 7.60 -2.39
N LYS A 17 -6.22 7.67 -3.68
CA LYS A 17 -6.42 6.59 -4.64
C LYS A 17 -5.09 6.18 -5.26
N ALA A 18 -4.94 4.89 -5.52
CA ALA A 18 -3.82 4.37 -6.27
C ALA A 18 -4.24 3.09 -7.00
N ASP A 19 -3.82 2.94 -8.24
CA ASP A 19 -3.93 1.68 -8.97
C ASP A 19 -2.51 1.16 -9.24
N PHE A 20 -2.29 -0.12 -9.01
CA PHE A 20 -0.99 -0.75 -9.24
C PHE A 20 -1.15 -2.20 -9.67
N SER A 21 -0.13 -2.73 -10.33
CA SER A 21 -0.06 -4.15 -10.68
C SER A 21 1.16 -4.79 -10.02
N SER A 22 1.03 -6.05 -9.63
CA SER A 22 2.11 -6.85 -9.05
C SER A 22 2.00 -8.30 -9.50
N SER A 23 3.09 -9.05 -9.37
CA SER A 23 3.14 -10.48 -9.67
C SER A 23 3.59 -11.26 -8.44
N ILE A 24 3.07 -12.48 -8.31
CA ILE A 24 3.50 -13.41 -7.28
C ILE A 24 4.85 -13.98 -7.69
N SER A 25 5.82 -13.93 -6.77
CA SER A 25 7.20 -14.37 -6.99
C SER A 25 7.53 -15.73 -6.35
N ILE A 26 6.55 -16.39 -5.73
CA ILE A 26 6.76 -17.61 -4.95
C ILE A 26 5.81 -18.70 -5.45
N GLU A 27 6.34 -19.89 -5.73
CA GLU A 27 5.54 -21.06 -6.09
C GLU A 27 4.67 -21.57 -4.92
N ASN A 28 3.48 -22.09 -5.25
CA ASN A 28 2.60 -22.80 -4.31
C ASN A 28 2.35 -22.07 -2.97
N THR A 29 2.07 -20.78 -3.04
CA THR A 29 1.85 -19.92 -1.86
C THR A 29 0.37 -19.63 -1.61
N ARG A 30 0.12 -18.86 -0.55
CA ARG A 30 -1.19 -18.27 -0.27
C ARG A 30 -1.06 -16.76 -0.19
N PHE A 31 -1.88 -16.07 -0.96
CA PHE A 31 -2.05 -14.65 -0.84
C PHE A 31 -3.02 -14.37 0.33
N CYS A 32 -2.45 -13.90 1.44
CA CYS A 32 -3.18 -13.72 2.71
C CYS A 32 -3.63 -12.27 2.97
N GLY A 33 -3.25 -11.31 2.13
CA GLY A 33 -3.56 -9.90 2.35
C GLY A 33 -2.50 -8.95 1.83
N PHE A 34 -2.68 -7.68 2.17
CA PHE A 34 -1.76 -6.59 1.84
C PHE A 34 -1.05 -6.09 3.10
N ALA A 35 0.11 -5.45 2.92
CA ALA A 35 0.78 -4.72 3.98
C ALA A 35 1.10 -3.31 3.49
N GLY A 36 0.90 -2.32 4.35
CA GLY A 36 1.24 -0.92 4.10
C GLY A 36 2.30 -0.41 5.08
N TRP A 37 3.19 0.43 4.59
CA TRP A 37 4.20 1.16 5.35
C TRP A 37 4.42 2.53 4.70
N PHE A 38 5.32 3.35 5.25
CA PHE A 38 5.63 4.65 4.68
C PHE A 38 7.12 4.98 4.76
N ASP A 39 7.52 5.91 3.90
CA ASP A 39 8.84 6.50 3.87
C ASP A 39 8.72 8.02 4.04
N VAL A 40 9.68 8.63 4.73
CA VAL A 40 9.80 10.08 4.90
C VAL A 40 11.20 10.50 4.50
N HIS A 41 11.31 11.51 3.64
CA HIS A 41 12.59 12.04 3.18
C HIS A 41 12.81 13.48 3.66
N PHE A 42 14.01 13.74 4.15
CA PHE A 42 14.48 15.06 4.58
C PHE A 42 15.46 15.60 3.55
N ARG A 43 14.94 16.27 2.51
CA ARG A 43 15.74 16.75 1.36
C ARG A 43 15.95 18.27 1.29
N GLY A 44 15.28 19.03 2.16
CA GLY A 44 15.25 20.49 2.05
C GLY A 44 14.33 20.97 0.91
N ARG A 45 14.48 22.23 0.51
CA ARG A 45 13.78 22.79 -0.66
C ARG A 45 14.67 22.73 -1.89
N SER A 46 14.09 22.83 -3.08
CA SER A 46 14.88 22.88 -4.32
C SER A 46 15.81 24.09 -4.37
N GLU A 47 15.42 25.22 -3.78
CA GLU A 47 16.23 26.44 -3.70
C GLU A 47 17.26 26.42 -2.55
N ASP A 48 17.04 25.57 -1.54
CA ASP A 48 17.91 25.42 -0.37
C ASP A 48 17.94 23.93 0.05
N PRO A 49 18.72 23.11 -0.68
CA PRO A 49 18.73 21.67 -0.49
C PRO A 49 19.46 21.26 0.78
N ALA A 50 19.07 20.12 1.34
CA ALA A 50 19.80 19.52 2.45
C ALA A 50 21.23 19.15 2.03
N LYS A 51 22.20 19.41 2.91
CA LYS A 51 23.60 18.98 2.68
C LYS A 51 23.76 17.46 2.64
N CYS A 52 22.88 16.76 3.34
CA CYS A 52 22.81 15.31 3.39
C CYS A 52 21.34 14.91 3.48
N GLU A 53 20.86 14.14 2.50
CA GLU A 53 19.50 13.61 2.54
C GLU A 53 19.42 12.49 3.57
N ILE A 54 18.36 12.53 4.39
CA ILE A 54 18.05 11.48 5.35
C ILE A 54 16.71 10.87 4.98
N GLU A 55 16.60 9.56 5.14
CA GLU A 55 15.38 8.80 4.95
C GLU A 55 15.02 8.06 6.24
N LEU A 56 13.74 8.11 6.60
CA LEU A 56 13.13 7.24 7.59
C LEU A 56 12.12 6.35 6.86
N THR A 57 12.40 5.04 6.80
CA THR A 57 11.49 4.04 6.25
C THR A 57 10.92 3.16 7.36
N THR A 58 9.66 2.75 7.21
CA THR A 58 9.05 1.68 8.03
C THR A 58 8.85 0.39 7.23
N ALA A 59 9.55 0.23 6.10
CA ALA A 59 9.52 -0.98 5.29
C ALA A 59 9.88 -2.23 6.10
N PRO A 60 9.43 -3.43 5.66
CA PRO A 60 9.78 -4.68 6.30
C PRO A 60 11.31 -4.84 6.46
N SER A 61 11.76 -5.01 7.69
CA SER A 61 13.18 -5.21 8.01
C SER A 61 13.34 -6.16 9.20
N VAL A 62 14.33 -7.04 9.11
CA VAL A 62 14.68 -7.97 10.19
C VAL A 62 15.36 -7.23 11.36
N GLN A 63 16.11 -6.16 11.07
CA GLN A 63 16.97 -5.47 12.04
C GLN A 63 16.46 -4.08 12.42
N ASN A 64 15.76 -3.40 11.51
CA ASN A 64 15.39 -2.00 11.65
C ASN A 64 13.89 -1.82 11.89
N GLY A 65 13.35 -2.59 12.85
CA GLY A 65 11.96 -2.44 13.26
C GLY A 65 11.70 -1.07 13.88
N THR A 66 10.63 -0.40 13.46
CA THR A 66 10.14 0.83 14.09
C THR A 66 8.89 0.55 14.91
N HIS A 67 8.53 1.45 15.82
CA HIS A 67 7.31 1.30 16.64
C HIS A 67 6.00 1.39 15.82
N TRP A 68 6.05 1.93 14.60
CA TRP A 68 4.91 1.91 13.67
C TRP A 68 4.69 0.53 13.05
N GLY A 69 5.76 -0.27 12.89
CA GLY A 69 5.72 -1.53 12.17
C GLY A 69 5.18 -1.38 10.75
N GLN A 70 4.30 -2.31 10.37
CA GLN A 70 3.54 -2.28 9.12
C GLN A 70 2.07 -2.54 9.42
N GLN A 71 1.18 -1.91 8.66
CA GLN A 71 -0.25 -2.17 8.74
C GLN A 71 -0.62 -3.35 7.84
N VAL A 72 -1.17 -4.42 8.42
CA VAL A 72 -1.60 -5.60 7.66
C VAL A 72 -3.10 -5.55 7.41
N PHE A 73 -3.51 -5.84 6.18
CA PHE A 73 -4.89 -5.94 5.72
C PHE A 73 -5.16 -7.40 5.33
N LEU A 74 -5.63 -8.18 6.31
CA LEU A 74 -5.78 -9.63 6.15
C LEU A 74 -7.01 -10.01 5.33
N LEU A 75 -6.83 -10.90 4.36
CA LEU A 75 -7.91 -11.50 3.59
C LEU A 75 -8.33 -12.83 4.19
N HIS A 76 -9.64 -13.03 4.29
CA HIS A 76 -10.21 -14.29 4.74
C HIS A 76 -11.37 -14.72 3.83
N PRO A 77 -11.31 -15.93 3.22
CA PRO A 77 -10.19 -16.88 3.26
C PRO A 77 -9.00 -16.42 2.40
N PRO A 78 -7.76 -16.88 2.70
CA PRO A 78 -6.61 -16.65 1.83
C PRO A 78 -6.80 -17.28 0.43
N LEU A 79 -6.20 -16.65 -0.58
CA LEU A 79 -6.27 -17.14 -1.97
C LEU A 79 -5.08 -18.04 -2.28
N ARG A 80 -5.30 -19.13 -3.02
CA ARG A 80 -4.18 -19.90 -3.57
C ARG A 80 -3.54 -19.10 -4.70
N ALA A 81 -2.22 -19.04 -4.69
CA ALA A 81 -1.44 -18.30 -5.67
C ALA A 81 -0.15 -19.05 -5.99
N THR A 82 0.36 -18.87 -7.19
CA THR A 82 1.66 -19.42 -7.59
C THR A 82 2.47 -18.37 -8.35
N GLU A 83 3.76 -18.65 -8.54
CA GLU A 83 4.66 -17.79 -9.29
C GLU A 83 4.09 -17.44 -10.66
N GLY A 84 4.13 -16.16 -11.01
CA GLY A 84 3.64 -15.62 -12.27
C GLY A 84 2.16 -15.27 -12.30
N ASP A 85 1.37 -15.62 -11.27
CA ASP A 85 0.04 -15.04 -11.12
C ASP A 85 0.17 -13.51 -10.94
N ASN A 86 -0.70 -12.75 -11.61
CA ASN A 86 -0.68 -11.30 -11.61
C ASN A 86 -1.90 -10.74 -10.87
N MET A 87 -1.73 -9.60 -10.22
CA MET A 87 -2.80 -8.85 -9.58
C MET A 87 -2.84 -7.42 -10.12
N ASP A 88 -4.01 -6.98 -10.55
CA ASP A 88 -4.30 -5.55 -10.72
C ASP A 88 -5.11 -5.08 -9.53
N VAL A 89 -4.57 -4.12 -8.79
CA VAL A 89 -5.10 -3.67 -7.52
C VAL A 89 -5.51 -2.21 -7.62
N SER A 90 -6.73 -1.92 -7.19
CA SER A 90 -7.23 -0.58 -6.94
C SER A 90 -7.30 -0.34 -5.44
N PHE A 91 -6.72 0.74 -4.97
CA PHE A 91 -6.70 1.15 -3.58
C PHE A 91 -7.44 2.47 -3.41
N VAL A 92 -8.34 2.53 -2.42
CA VAL A 92 -9.00 3.76 -2.01
C VAL A 92 -8.93 3.87 -0.49
N MET A 93 -8.49 5.02 0.00
CA MET A 93 -8.47 5.33 1.43
C MET A 93 -9.19 6.64 1.68
N ASN A 94 -10.15 6.62 2.61
CA ASN A 94 -10.93 7.79 3.02
C ASN A 94 -10.82 7.98 4.54
N ARG A 95 -11.12 9.18 5.02
CA ARG A 95 -11.35 9.40 6.46
C ARG A 95 -12.71 8.86 6.87
N SER A 96 -12.80 8.25 8.05
CA SER A 96 -14.09 7.79 8.57
C SER A 96 -15.01 8.97 8.89
N LYS A 97 -16.31 8.77 8.67
CA LYS A 97 -17.35 9.76 8.98
C LYS A 97 -17.53 9.97 10.49
N GLU A 98 -17.30 8.94 11.30
CA GLU A 98 -17.48 8.98 12.75
C GLU A 98 -16.33 9.72 13.45
N ASN A 99 -15.10 9.46 13.01
CA ASN A 99 -13.90 10.12 13.52
C ASN A 99 -12.91 10.36 12.38
N HIS A 100 -12.68 11.62 12.04
CA HIS A 100 -11.82 12.02 10.92
C HIS A 100 -10.34 11.65 11.09
N ARG A 101 -9.94 11.15 12.28
CA ARG A 101 -8.59 10.63 12.54
C ARG A 101 -8.45 9.15 12.16
N LEU A 102 -9.56 8.44 12.01
CA LEU A 102 -9.58 7.05 11.54
C LEU A 102 -9.73 7.00 10.03
N LEU A 103 -9.25 5.92 9.43
CA LEU A 103 -9.21 5.72 7.99
C LEU A 103 -9.98 4.47 7.62
N GLU A 104 -10.71 4.55 6.53
CA GLU A 104 -11.41 3.44 5.89
C GLU A 104 -10.68 3.12 4.60
N VAL A 105 -10.19 1.89 4.48
CA VAL A 105 -9.36 1.45 3.35
C VAL A 105 -10.12 0.40 2.57
N GLU A 106 -10.17 0.54 1.25
CA GLU A 106 -10.77 -0.42 0.34
C GLU A 106 -9.74 -0.87 -0.69
N PHE A 107 -9.61 -2.20 -0.84
CA PHE A 107 -8.82 -2.83 -1.88
C PHE A 107 -9.75 -3.57 -2.84
N GLY A 108 -9.74 -3.17 -4.10
CA GLY A 108 -10.24 -3.97 -5.22
C GLY A 108 -9.08 -4.72 -5.86
N CYS A 109 -9.22 -6.00 -6.18
CA CYS A 109 -8.14 -6.78 -6.78
C CYS A 109 -8.66 -7.76 -7.83
N LYS A 110 -8.05 -7.72 -9.02
CA LYS A 110 -8.27 -8.69 -10.11
C LYS A 110 -7.05 -9.60 -10.19
N PHE A 111 -7.23 -10.84 -9.78
CA PHE A 111 -6.20 -11.87 -9.77
C PHE A 111 -6.26 -12.70 -11.06
N LYS A 112 -5.14 -12.85 -11.77
CA LYS A 112 -5.05 -13.47 -13.10
C LYS A 112 -3.90 -14.47 -13.16
N GLN A 113 -4.08 -15.54 -13.91
CA GLN A 113 -2.99 -16.45 -14.27
C GLN A 113 -1.98 -15.77 -15.21
N PRO A 114 -0.76 -16.33 -15.37
CA PRO A 114 0.17 -15.90 -16.41
C PRO A 114 -0.43 -15.88 -17.82
N THR A 115 -1.40 -16.77 -18.09
CA THR A 115 -2.13 -16.85 -19.37
C THR A 115 -3.10 -15.69 -19.60
N GLY A 116 -3.27 -14.80 -18.62
CA GLY A 116 -4.25 -13.71 -18.62
C GLY A 116 -5.65 -14.11 -18.18
N LYS A 117 -5.91 -15.40 -17.94
CA LYS A 117 -7.21 -15.89 -17.44
C LYS A 117 -7.46 -15.34 -16.03
N LEU A 118 -8.62 -14.71 -15.83
CA LEU A 118 -9.05 -14.27 -14.50
C LEU A 118 -9.25 -15.49 -13.58
N LEU A 119 -8.56 -15.50 -12.45
CA LEU A 119 -8.73 -16.47 -11.38
C LEU A 119 -9.86 -16.02 -10.45
N GLN A 120 -9.76 -14.79 -9.95
CA GLN A 120 -10.66 -14.25 -8.95
C GLN A 120 -10.69 -12.73 -9.01
N TYR A 121 -11.82 -12.15 -8.62
CA TYR A 121 -11.95 -10.72 -8.35
C TYR A 121 -12.57 -10.56 -6.97
N PHE A 122 -12.05 -9.62 -6.18
CA PHE A 122 -12.62 -9.25 -4.90
C PHE A 122 -12.54 -7.74 -4.67
N THR A 123 -13.37 -7.26 -3.75
CA THR A 123 -13.26 -5.92 -3.19
C THR A 123 -13.55 -6.02 -1.70
N GLU A 124 -12.59 -5.61 -0.89
CA GLU A 124 -12.62 -5.76 0.56
C GLU A 124 -12.33 -4.43 1.24
N LYS A 125 -13.07 -4.14 2.31
CA LYS A 125 -12.97 -2.91 3.07
C LYS A 125 -12.48 -3.19 4.50
N PHE A 126 -11.57 -2.35 4.96
CA PHE A 126 -10.83 -2.44 6.21
C PHE A 126 -11.03 -1.13 7.00
N TYR A 127 -11.00 -1.26 8.32
CA TYR A 127 -11.25 -0.19 9.29
C TYR A 127 -10.17 -0.19 10.37
#